data_AF-A0A7C1FVI9-F1
#
_entry.id   AF-A0A7C1FVI9-F1
#
_cell.length_a   1.000
_cell.length_b   1.000
_cell.length_c   1.000
_cell.angle_alpha   90.00
_cell.angle_beta   90.00
_cell.angle_gamma   90.00
#
_symmetry.space_group_name_H-M   'P 1'
#
loop_
_entity.id
_entity.type
_entity.pdbx_description
1 polymer ?
#
loop_
_entity_poly.entity_id
_entity_poly.type
_entity_poly.pdbx_seq_one_letter_code
_entity_poly.pdbx_strand_id
1 'polypeptide(L)' 'MKVLVTGATGFVGSHLATALVGQGAQLTCLVRPGSATEPLAALGARCLPYADITDLQAIRQA' A
#
# COMPACT_ATOMS: atom_id res chain seq x y z
N MET A 1 9.84 10.42 2.58
CA MET A 1 8.88 10.17 3.68
C MET A 1 8.42 8.71 3.64
N LYS A 2 8.16 8.04 4.77
CA LYS A 2 7.61 6.67 4.78
C LYS A 2 6.08 6.71 4.89
N VAL A 3 5.37 5.98 4.04
CA VAL A 3 3.91 5.98 4.01
C VAL A 3 3.37 4.56 3.90
N LEU A 4 2.43 4.22 4.79
CA LEU A 4 1.62 3.02 4.70
C LEU A 4 0.27 3.40 4.07
N VAL A 5 -0.12 2.72 2.98
CA VAL A 5 -1.43 2.92 2.34
C VAL A 5 -2.25 1.64 2.41
N THR A 6 -3.44 1.76 3.02
CA THR A 6 -4.48 0.73 2.97
C THR A 6 -5.38 0.96 1.76
N GLY A 7 -5.83 -0.11 1.10
CA GLY A 7 -6.71 0.02 -0.08
C GLY A 7 -5.99 0.59 -1.31
N ALA A 8 -4.67 0.43 -1.40
CA ALA A 8 -3.83 0.94 -2.49
C ALA A 8 -4.20 0.36 -3.87
N THR A 9 -4.86 -0.79 -3.93
CA THR A 9 -5.34 -1.41 -5.17
C THR A 9 -6.72 -0.92 -5.60
N GLY A 10 -7.37 -0.07 -4.79
CA GLY A 10 -8.66 0.54 -5.12
C GLY A 10 -8.54 1.75 -6.05
N PHE A 11 -9.68 2.29 -6.48
CA PHE A 11 -9.75 3.40 -7.43
C PHE A 11 -8.95 4.64 -6.99
N VAL A 12 -9.17 5.12 -5.76
CA VAL A 12 -8.45 6.28 -5.23
C VAL A 12 -7.03 5.90 -4.78
N GLY A 13 -6.89 4.73 -4.14
CA GLY A 13 -5.62 4.28 -3.58
C GLY A 13 -4.51 4.15 -4.61
N SER A 14 -4.84 3.72 -5.84
CA SER A 14 -3.86 3.57 -6.91
C SER A 14 -3.30 4.90 -7.40
N HIS A 15 -4.16 5.91 -7.55
CA HIS A 15 -3.75 7.27 -7.92
C HIS A 15 -2.94 7.94 -6.80
N LEU A 16 -3.35 7.73 -5.54
CA LEU A 16 -2.61 8.20 -4.38
C LEU A 16 -1.21 7.57 -4.30
N ALA A 17 -1.09 6.26 -4.53
CA ALA A 17 0.18 5.56 -4.55
C ALA A 17 1.16 6.17 -5.57
N THR A 18 0.69 6.38 -6.80
CA THR A 18 1.46 7.03 -7.87
C THR A 18 1.92 8.43 -7.46
N ALA A 19 1.01 9.25 -6.92
CA ALA A 19 1.33 10.62 -6.50
C ALA A 19 2.37 10.65 -5.36
N LEU A 20 2.24 9.76 -4.36
CA LEU A 20 3.17 9.67 -3.24
C LEU A 20 4.57 9.24 -3.70
N VAL A 21 4.66 8.23 -4.57
CA VAL A 21 5.95 7.79 -5.14
C VAL A 21 6.58 8.90 -5.96
N GLY A 22 5.79 9.63 -6.77
CA GLY A 22 6.27 10.81 -7.53
C GLY A 22 6.83 11.94 -6.64
N GLN A 23 6.41 12.01 -5.38
CA GLN A 23 6.95 12.93 -4.37
C GLN A 23 8.16 12.36 -3.60
N GLY A 24 8.67 11.18 -3.98
CA GLY A 24 9.80 10.52 -3.30
C GLY A 24 9.40 9.81 -2.00
N ALA A 25 8.14 9.42 -1.84
CA ALA A 25 7.72 8.62 -0.69
C ALA A 25 8.19 7.15 -0.83
N GLN A 26 8.63 6.58 0.29
CA GLN A 26 8.86 5.14 0.44
C GLN A 26 7.53 4.50 0.80
N LEU A 27 6.89 3.87 -0.18
CA LEU A 27 5.53 3.38 -0.08
C LEU A 27 5.47 1.91 0.37
N THR A 28 4.67 1.64 1.40
CA THR A 28 4.23 0.29 1.79
C THR A 28 2.72 0.20 1.61
N CYS A 29 2.24 -0.92 1.08
CA CYS A 29 0.82 -1.17 0.83
C CYS A 29 0.37 -2.47 1.50
N LEU A 30 -0.74 -2.47 2.24
CA LEU A 30 -1.41 -3.69 2.68
C LEU A 30 -2.36 -4.18 1.57
N VAL A 31 -2.18 -5.41 1.11
CA VAL A 31 -2.92 -5.95 -0.04
C VAL A 31 -3.71 -7.21 0.33
N ARG A 32 -4.99 -7.27 -0.08
CA ARG A 32 -5.84 -8.47 0.10
C ARG A 32 -5.39 -9.61 -0.80
N PRO A 33 -5.51 -10.88 -0.38
CA PRO A 33 -5.34 -12.02 -1.28
C PRO A 33 -6.14 -11.82 -2.57
N GLY A 34 -5.51 -12.08 -3.71
CA GLY A 34 -6.11 -11.91 -5.03
C GLY A 34 -6.21 -10.47 -5.54
N SER A 35 -5.66 -9.47 -4.84
CA SER A 35 -5.58 -8.10 -5.38
C SER A 35 -4.56 -8.03 -6.52
N ALA A 36 -4.85 -7.22 -7.55
CA ALA A 36 -3.87 -6.87 -8.58
C ALA A 36 -2.82 -5.93 -7.98
N THR A 37 -1.60 -6.43 -7.79
CA THR A 37 -0.51 -5.70 -7.12
C THR A 37 0.61 -5.29 -8.07
N GLU A 38 0.57 -5.77 -9.31
CA GLU A 38 1.53 -5.49 -10.36
C GLU A 38 1.75 -3.98 -10.57
N PRO A 39 0.70 -3.13 -10.59
CA PRO A 39 0.89 -1.69 -10.72
C PRO A 39 1.63 -1.07 -9.52
N LEU A 40 1.36 -1.56 -8.31
CA LEU A 40 2.02 -1.07 -7.08
C LEU A 40 3.50 -1.51 -7.04
N ALA A 41 3.77 -2.74 -7.44
CA ALA A 41 5.14 -3.25 -7.53
C ALA A 41 5.96 -2.48 -8.58
N ALA A 42 5.36 -2.12 -9.72
CA ALA A 42 6.01 -1.31 -10.75
C ALA A 42 6.35 0.11 -10.26
N LEU A 43 5.62 0.64 -9.28
CA LEU A 43 5.94 1.91 -8.60
C LEU A 43 7.06 1.76 -7.55
N GLY A 44 7.59 0.54 -7.34
CA GLY A 44 8.56 0.26 -6.28
C GLY A 44 7.95 0.20 -4.87
N ALA A 45 6.63 0.06 -4.76
CA ALA A 45 5.96 -0.06 -3.47
C ALA A 45 6.19 -1.44 -2.85
N ARG A 46 6.45 -1.48 -1.54
CA ARG A 46 6.51 -2.73 -0.77
C ARG A 46 5.09 -3.22 -0.50
N CYS A 47 4.69 -4.32 -1.12
CA CYS A 47 3.38 -4.93 -0.88
C CYS A 47 3.48 -5.96 0.25
N LEU A 48 2.75 -5.71 1.34
CA LEU A 48 2.62 -6.61 2.49
C LEU A 48 1.30 -7.39 2.43
N PRO A 49 1.27 -8.62 2.97
CA PRO A 49 0.04 -9.36 3.13
C PRO A 49 -1.02 -8.56 3.87
N TYR A 50 -2.30 -8.87 3.61
CA TYR A 50 -3.41 -8.23 4.29
C TYR A 50 -3.29 -8.33 5.81
N ALA A 51 -3.58 -7.21 6.46
CA ALA A 51 -3.90 -7.12 7.86
C ALA A 51 -5.25 -6.42 8.00
N ASP A 52 -6.07 -6.86 8.95
CA ASP A 52 -7.31 -6.17 9.25
C ASP A 52 -6.99 -4.81 9.89
N ILE A 53 -7.62 -3.74 9.39
CA ILE A 53 -7.40 -2.38 9.88
C ILE A 53 -7.92 -2.18 11.31
N THR A 54 -8.81 -3.05 11.78
CA THR A 54 -9.32 -3.03 13.15
C THR A 54 -8.38 -3.76 14.13
N ASP A 55 -7.40 -4.53 13.64
CA ASP A 55 -6.34 -5.10 14.46
C ASP A 55 -5.17 -4.11 14.59
N LEU A 56 -5.17 -3.37 15.70
CA LEU A 56 -4.15 -2.39 16.00
C LEU A 56 -2.73 -2.98 16.07
N GLN A 57 -2.57 -4.23 16.52
CA GLN A 57 -1.24 -4.85 16.60
C GLN A 57 -0.73 -5.18 15.20
N ALA A 58 -1.59 -5.75 14.35
CA ALA A 58 -1.22 -6.06 12.97
C ALA A 58 -0.83 -4.78 12.18
N ILE A 59 -1.55 -3.67 12.35
CA ILE A 59 -1.21 -2.40 11.69
C ILE A 59 0.09 -1.80 12.21
N ARG A 60 0.42 -1.96 13.50
CA ARG A 60 1.71 -1.48 14.04
C ARG A 60 2.93 -2.24 13.51
N GLN A 61 2.72 -3.47 13.02
CA GLN A 61 3.79 -4.32 12.49
C GLN A 61 4.03 -4.15 10.99
N ALA A 62 3.12 -3.47 10.28
CA ALA A 62 3.18 -3.21 8.85
C ALA A 62 4.20 -2.11 8.50
#